data_AF-A0A0W0ZTI9-F1
#
_entry.id   AF-A0A0W0ZTI9-F1
#
_cell.length_a   1.000
_cell.length_b   1.000
_cell.length_c   1.000
_cell.angle_alpha   90.00
_cell.angle_beta   90.00
_cell.angle_gamma   90.00
#
_symmetry.space_group_name_H-M   'P 1'
#
loop_
_entity.id
_entity.type
_entity.pdbx_description
1 polymer ?
#
loop_
_entity_poly.entity_id
_entity_poly.type
_entity_poly.pdbx_seq_one_letter_code
_entity_poly.pdbx_strand_id
1 'polypeptide(L)' 'MYTKLFEQKLDKKEDKEKRIQFVYNIYSVLSRDPSISNEMKQKILTGSLFYTNLSAKEIQEDIENRYTPSNNC' A
#
# COMPACT_ATOMS: atom_id res chain seq x y z
N MET A 1 -12.68 -34.55 -12.66
CA MET A 1 -11.60 -34.16 -13.59
C MET A 1 -11.58 -32.63 -13.60
N TYR A 2 -10.47 -31.99 -13.22
CA TYR A 2 -10.19 -30.53 -13.12
C TYR A 2 -11.19 -29.69 -12.30
N THR A 3 -10.83 -28.99 -11.21
CA THR A 3 -9.87 -27.90 -11.15
C THR A 3 -9.35 -27.69 -9.71
N LYS A 4 -8.25 -28.34 -9.36
CA LYS A 4 -7.30 -27.84 -8.35
C LYS A 4 -6.15 -27.23 -9.15
N LEU A 5 -5.99 -25.91 -9.24
CA LEU A 5 -4.69 -25.27 -9.59
C LEU A 5 -4.64 -23.72 -9.70
N PHE A 6 -5.70 -22.95 -9.39
CA PHE A 6 -5.68 -21.49 -9.69
C PHE A 6 -5.61 -20.49 -8.52
N GLU A 7 -5.75 -20.87 -7.24
CA GLU A 7 -6.04 -19.84 -6.21
C GLU A 7 -4.86 -19.37 -5.34
N GLN A 8 -3.78 -20.15 -5.16
CA GLN A 8 -2.75 -19.76 -4.17
C GLN A 8 -1.82 -18.59 -4.55
N LYS A 9 -1.76 -18.19 -5.84
CA LYS A 9 -0.95 -17.04 -6.28
C LYS A 9 -1.73 -15.73 -6.29
N LEU A 10 -3.05 -15.77 -6.50
CA LEU A 10 -3.90 -14.58 -6.56
C LEU A 10 -4.03 -13.96 -5.16
N ASP A 11 -4.23 -14.80 -4.14
CA ASP A 11 -4.38 -14.38 -2.74
C ASP A 11 -3.22 -13.50 -2.27
N LYS A 12 -1.98 -13.83 -2.64
CA LYS A 12 -0.79 -13.09 -2.22
C LYS A 12 -0.69 -11.70 -2.84
N LYS A 13 -1.20 -11.54 -4.08
CA LYS A 13 -1.18 -10.25 -4.77
C LYS A 13 -2.30 -9.35 -4.24
N GLU A 14 -3.51 -9.88 -4.15
CA GLU A 14 -4.66 -9.14 -3.62
C GLU A 14 -4.46 -8.72 -2.16
N ASP A 15 -3.87 -9.60 -1.34
CA ASP A 15 -3.54 -9.29 0.04
C ASP A 15 -2.48 -8.16 0.14
N LYS A 16 -1.47 -8.17 -0.73
CA LYS A 16 -0.49 -7.08 -0.79
C LYS A 16 -1.15 -5.76 -1.21
N GLU A 17 -2.02 -5.77 -2.22
CA GLU A 17 -2.76 -4.59 -2.67
C GLU A 17 -3.67 -4.03 -1.57
N LYS A 18 -4.34 -4.88 -0.79
CA LYS A 18 -5.14 -4.47 0.39
C LYS A 18 -4.29 -3.78 1.45
N ARG A 19 -3.10 -4.33 1.74
CA ARG A 19 -2.15 -3.74 2.70
C ARG A 19 -1.60 -2.40 2.22
N ILE A 20 -1.31 -2.26 0.93
CA ILE A 20 -0.92 -0.98 0.33
C ILE A 20 -2.05 0.04 0.46
N GLN A 21 -3.29 -0.35 0.13
CA GLN A 21 -4.46 0.52 0.22
C GLN A 21 -4.72 0.98 1.66
N PHE A 22 -4.49 0.11 2.65
CA PHE A 22 -4.55 0.48 4.06
C PHE A 22 -3.58 1.62 4.38
N VAL A 23 -2.32 1.53 3.96
CA VAL A 23 -1.31 2.59 4.19
C VAL A 23 -1.74 3.90 3.52
N TYR A 24 -2.28 3.87 2.31
CA TYR A 24 -2.81 5.06 1.64
C TYR A 24 -3.98 5.70 2.38
N ASN A 25 -4.89 4.89 2.92
CA ASN A 25 -6.03 5.40 3.68
C ASN A 25 -5.56 6.13 4.94
N ILE A 26 -4.58 5.57 5.66
CA ILE A 26 -3.97 6.22 6.83
C ILE A 26 -3.30 7.54 6.42
N TYR A 27 -2.48 7.54 5.36
CA TYR A 27 -1.84 8.75 4.86
C TYR A 27 -2.87 9.83 4.47
N SER A 28 -3.94 9.45 3.78
CA SER A 28 -5.01 10.36 3.37
C SER A 28 -5.65 11.05 4.56
N VAL A 29 -6.01 10.30 5.60
CA VAL A 29 -6.58 10.85 6.84
C VAL A 29 -5.59 11.79 7.53
N LEU A 30 -4.34 11.36 7.73
CA LEU A 30 -3.31 12.15 8.42
C LEU A 30 -2.96 13.44 7.65
N SER A 31 -2.92 13.40 6.32
CA SER A 31 -2.58 14.55 5.49
C SER A 31 -3.60 15.69 5.64
N ARG A 32 -4.87 15.35 5.89
CA ARG A 32 -5.98 16.30 5.98
C ARG A 32 -6.21 16.84 7.39
N ASP A 33 -5.65 16.19 8.40
CA ASP A 33 -5.84 16.58 9.80
C ASP A 33 -4.75 17.59 10.24
N PRO A 34 -5.08 18.88 10.44
CA PRO A 34 -4.12 19.87 10.92
C PRO A 34 -3.85 19.77 12.42
N SER A 35 -4.67 19.03 13.19
CA SER A 35 -4.53 18.91 14.65
C SER A 35 -3.41 17.96 15.07
N ILE A 36 -2.99 17.07 14.18
CA ILE A 36 -1.91 16.12 14.43
C ILE A 36 -0.58 16.76 14.00
N SER A 37 0.41 16.74 14.88
CA SER A 37 1.75 17.23 14.54
C SER A 37 2.42 16.38 13.47
N ASN A 38 3.31 16.96 12.66
CA ASN A 38 4.05 16.21 11.64
C ASN A 38 4.85 15.05 12.22
N GLU A 39 5.44 15.22 13.42
CA GLU A 39 6.14 14.15 14.12
C GLU A 39 5.20 12.98 14.44
N MET A 40 4.00 13.27 14.94
CA MET A 40 3.02 12.23 15.24
C MET A 40 2.51 11.54 13.97
N LYS A 41 2.29 12.30 12.87
CA LYS A 41 1.96 11.72 11.56
C LYS A 41 3.04 10.74 11.10
N GLN A 42 4.32 11.10 11.24
CA GLN A 42 5.44 10.22 10.90
C GLN A 42 5.44 8.95 11.74
N LYS A 43 5.26 9.05 13.07
CA LYS A 43 5.17 7.86 13.95
C LYS A 43 4.04 6.92 13.55
N ILE A 44 2.85 7.45 13.24
CA ILE A 44 1.70 6.65 12.80
C ILE A 44 1.97 5.99 11.45
N LEU A 45 2.56 6.72 10.49
CA LEU A 45 2.92 6.17 9.18
C LEU A 45 3.97 5.05 9.30
N THR A 46 5.02 5.26 10.09
CA THR A 46 6.03 4.24 10.38
C THR A 46 5.39 3.01 11.02
N GLY A 47 4.52 3.18 12.02
CA GLY A 47 3.79 2.07 12.63
C GLY A 47 2.89 1.32 11.63
N SER A 48 2.28 2.03 10.69
CA SER A 48 1.42 1.43 9.65
C SER A 48 2.22 0.58 8.67
N LEU A 49 3.43 1.01 8.31
CA LEU A 49 4.36 0.21 7.48
C LEU A 49 4.79 -1.08 8.21
N PHE A 50 5.16 -0.97 9.50
CA PHE A 50 5.49 -2.15 10.30
C PHE A 50 4.31 -3.13 10.43
N TYR A 51 3.10 -2.63 10.71
CA TYR A 51 1.90 -3.46 10.85
C TYR A 51 1.55 -4.23 9.56
N THR A 52 1.74 -3.60 8.41
CA THR A 52 1.44 -4.20 7.10
C THR A 52 2.58 -5.06 6.55
N ASN A 53 3.74 -5.10 7.23
CA ASN A 53 4.97 -5.70 6.73
C ASN A 53 5.32 -5.17 5.32
N LEU A 54 5.16 -3.86 5.13
CA LEU A 54 5.52 -3.15 3.90
C LEU A 54 6.69 -2.22 4.17
N SER A 55 7.57 -2.11 3.19
CA SER A 55 8.63 -1.11 3.18
C SER A 55 8.17 0.19 2.52
N ALA A 56 8.82 1.31 2.87
CA ALA A 56 8.59 2.58 2.19
C ALA A 56 8.88 2.48 0.67
N LYS A 57 9.86 1.64 0.29
CA LYS A 57 10.22 1.38 -1.11
C LYS A 57 9.07 0.72 -1.87
N GLU A 58 8.39 -0.25 -1.27
CA GLU A 58 7.24 -0.92 -1.91
C GLU A 58 6.07 0.03 -2.13
N ILE A 59 5.85 0.98 -1.23
CA ILE A 59 4.84 2.04 -1.43
C ILE A 59 5.27 2.96 -2.57
N GLN A 60 6.53 3.38 -2.60
CA GLN A 60 7.06 4.23 -3.67
C GLN A 60 6.93 3.54 -5.04
N GLU A 61 7.34 2.28 -5.15
CA GLU A 61 7.20 1.49 -6.38
C GLU A 61 5.74 1.35 -6.82
N ASP A 62 4.79 1.17 -5.88
CA ASP A 62 3.37 1.14 -6.21
C ASP A 62 2.86 2.49 -6.75
N ILE A 63 3.27 3.61 -6.16
CA ILE A 63 2.95 4.96 -6.68
C ILE A 63 3.52 5.13 -8.10
N GLU A 64 4.80 4.82 -8.29
CA GLU A 64 5.47 4.93 -9.57
C GLU A 64 4.73 4.10 -10.64
N ASN A 65 4.37 2.85 -10.33
CA ASN A 65 3.63 1.97 -11.24
C ASN A 65 2.21 2.46 -11.56
N ARG A 66 1.53 3.14 -10.63
CA ARG A 66 0.16 3.67 -10.86
C ARG A 66 0.14 4.92 -11.72
N TYR A 67 1.21 5.73 -11.67
CA TYR A 67 1.25 7.04 -12.32
C TYR A 67 2.28 7.15 -13.44
N THR A 68 3.09 6.11 -13.71
CA THR A 68 3.80 6.03 -14.98
C THR A 68 2.78 5.77 -16.08
N PRO A 69 2.64 6.66 -17.08
CA PRO A 69 1.87 6.35 -18.26
C PRO A 69 2.52 5.13 -18.89
N SER A 70 1.73 4.09 -19.16
CA SER A 70 2.19 3.05 -20.07
C SER A 70 2.42 3.72 -21.42
N ASN A 71 3.68 4.01 -21.76
CA ASN A 71 4.07 4.41 -23.10
C ASN A 71 3.92 3.21 -24.03
N ASN A 72 2.67 2.80 -24.26
CA ASN A 72 2.28 1.86 -25.31
C ASN A 72 1.54 2.70 -26.36
N CYS A 73 2.32 3.38 -27.21
CA CYS A 73 1.92 3.80 -28.54
C CYS A 73 2.60 2.86 -29.53
#